data_AF-A0A5E6NKW0-F1
#
_entry.id   AF-A0A5E6NKW0-F1
#
_cell.length_a   1.000
_cell.length_b   1.000
_cell.length_c   1.000
_cell.angle_alpha   90.00
_cell.angle_beta   90.00
_cell.angle_gamma   90.00
#
_symmetry.space_group_name_H-M   'P 1'
#
loop_
_entity.id
_entity.type
_entity.pdbx_description
1 polymer ?
#
loop_
_entity_poly.entity_id
_entity_poly.type
_entity_poly.pdbx_seq_one_letter_code
_entity_poly.pdbx_strand_id
1 'polypeptide(L)'
;MRNLARFIAIMRILMRYRIDALILSASFLKRFKPLLYLTPWHYIPRKKLTRGERIRLALEELGPIFIKFGQTLSTRRDLLPEDIGDELAKLQDSCPAFDSIQAKAMIEASLDGTTEQLFSKFELEPLASASIAQVHTAVTHQGDEVVVKIVRPDIEKIIKRDIALMYILAKFVSKYPMSKKVRPTEIVAEFEG
;
A
#
# COMPACT_ATOMS: atom_id res chain seq x y z
N MET A 1 5.13 20.26 -9.04
CA MET A 1 3.76 20.44 -8.50
C MET A 1 3.06 19.12 -8.13
N ARG A 2 3.07 18.07 -8.96
CA ARG A 2 2.42 16.76 -8.67
C ARG A 2 2.83 16.10 -7.33
N ASN A 3 4.10 16.20 -6.94
CA ASN A 3 4.58 15.61 -5.68
C ASN A 3 4.06 16.34 -4.44
N LEU A 4 3.83 17.66 -4.51
CA LEU A 4 3.31 18.45 -3.39
C LEU A 4 1.83 18.12 -3.14
N ALA A 5 1.02 18.02 -4.19
CA ALA A 5 -0.38 17.62 -4.07
C ALA A 5 -0.52 16.21 -3.47
N ARG A 6 0.32 15.26 -3.92
CA ARG A 6 0.36 13.91 -3.32
C ARG A 6 0.83 13.96 -1.86
N PHE A 7 1.87 14.72 -1.54
CA PHE A 7 2.33 14.90 -0.16
C PHE A 7 1.23 15.44 0.75
N ILE A 8 0.50 16.48 0.31
CA ILE A 8 -0.67 17.02 1.04
C ILE A 8 -1.74 15.94 1.21
N ALA A 9 -2.02 15.13 0.18
CA ALA A 9 -2.97 14.02 0.29
C ALA A 9 -2.53 12.97 1.32
N ILE A 10 -1.25 12.59 1.35
CA ILE A 10 -0.68 11.69 2.36
C ILE A 10 -0.85 12.29 3.76
N MET A 11 -0.43 13.55 3.95
CA MET A 11 -0.58 14.24 5.24
C MET A 11 -2.05 14.28 5.69
N ARG A 12 -2.97 14.55 4.77
CA ARG A 12 -4.41 14.55 5.03
C ARG A 12 -4.92 13.18 5.51
N ILE A 13 -4.44 12.09 4.90
CA ILE A 13 -4.78 10.72 5.31
C ILE A 13 -4.21 10.40 6.70
N LEU A 14 -2.93 10.72 6.94
CA LEU A 14 -2.31 10.51 8.25
C LEU A 14 -3.04 11.27 9.36
N MET A 15 -3.44 12.52 9.11
CA MET A 15 -4.23 13.33 10.05
C MET A 15 -5.65 12.78 10.23
N ARG A 16 -6.31 12.32 9.14
CA ARG A 16 -7.64 11.70 9.18
C ARG A 16 -7.67 10.48 10.12
N TYR A 17 -6.68 9.60 10.02
CA TYR A 17 -6.57 8.42 10.88
C TYR A 17 -5.86 8.70 12.21
N ARG A 18 -5.53 9.96 12.49
CA ARG A 18 -4.81 10.39 13.69
C ARG A 18 -3.51 9.61 13.95
N ILE A 19 -2.81 9.24 12.88
CA ILE A 19 -1.48 8.61 12.97
C ILE A 19 -0.49 9.61 13.55
N ASP A 20 -0.68 10.90 13.24
CA ASP A 20 0.02 11.99 13.92
C ASP A 20 -0.11 11.84 15.43
N ALA A 21 -1.29 11.57 15.98
CA ALA A 21 -1.49 11.43 17.43
C ALA A 21 -0.75 10.22 18.04
N LEU A 22 -0.58 9.12 17.28
CA LEU A 22 0.17 7.94 17.69
C LEU A 22 1.69 8.17 17.66
N ILE A 23 2.17 8.95 16.68
CA ILE A 23 3.57 9.37 16.59
C ILE A 23 3.87 10.48 17.62
N LEU A 24 2.92 11.41 17.82
CA LEU A 24 2.95 12.53 18.76
C LEU A 24 2.93 12.08 20.22
N SER A 25 2.27 10.96 20.53
CA SER A 25 2.30 10.38 21.88
C SER A 25 3.66 9.77 22.24
N ALA A 26 4.54 9.53 21.25
CA ALA A 26 5.86 8.93 21.43
C ALA A 26 7.04 9.92 21.68
N SER A 27 6.93 11.24 21.36
CA SER A 27 7.73 12.40 21.88
C SER A 27 7.92 13.58 20.86
N PHE A 28 8.37 14.75 21.37
CA PHE A 28 8.75 16.08 20.82
C PHE A 28 7.85 16.83 19.81
N LEU A 29 7.00 16.18 19.00
CA LEU A 29 6.03 16.93 18.17
C LEU A 29 4.97 17.68 19.03
N LYS A 30 5.01 17.54 20.38
CA LYS A 30 4.35 18.44 21.34
C LYS A 30 4.57 19.93 21.01
N ARG A 31 5.72 20.33 20.45
CA ARG A 31 6.04 21.73 20.09
C ARG A 31 5.34 22.22 18.82
N PHE A 32 4.94 21.30 17.92
CA PHE A 32 4.17 21.60 16.71
C PHE A 32 2.66 21.35 16.89
N LYS A 33 2.22 20.91 18.08
CA LYS A 33 0.80 20.81 18.44
C LYS A 33 -0.04 22.03 18.04
N PRO A 34 0.36 23.30 18.31
CA PRO A 34 -0.48 24.43 17.93
C PRO A 34 -0.71 24.51 16.41
N LEU A 35 0.31 24.17 15.60
CA LEU A 35 0.19 24.15 14.15
C LEU A 35 -0.73 23.03 13.62
N LEU A 36 -0.72 21.87 14.28
CA LEU A 36 -1.65 20.77 13.99
C LEU A 36 -3.10 21.09 14.40
N TYR A 37 -3.30 21.80 15.53
CA TYR A 37 -4.63 22.26 15.97
C TYR A 37 -5.27 23.33 15.06
N LEU A 38 -4.44 24.04 14.27
CA LEU A 38 -4.91 25.02 13.28
C LEU A 38 -5.44 24.37 11.99
N THR A 39 -5.24 23.07 11.80
CA THR A 39 -5.83 22.37 10.65
C THR A 39 -7.29 21.99 10.94
N PRO A 40 -8.24 22.35 10.06
CA PRO A 40 -9.67 22.08 10.28
C PRO A 40 -10.00 20.57 10.45
N TRP A 41 -9.09 19.70 10.00
CA TRP A 41 -9.23 18.25 10.07
C TRP A 41 -9.05 17.67 11.49
N HIS A 42 -8.46 18.42 12.43
CA HIS A 42 -8.36 17.99 13.84
C HIS A 42 -9.74 17.85 14.52
N TYR A 43 -10.77 18.49 13.97
CA TYR A 43 -12.14 18.48 14.51
C TYR A 43 -13.05 17.43 13.87
N ILE A 44 -12.53 16.59 12.96
CA ILE A 44 -13.30 15.47 12.40
C ILE A 44 -13.58 14.46 13.54
N PRO A 45 -14.85 14.06 13.73
CA PRO A 45 -15.26 13.19 14.82
C PRO A 45 -14.53 11.85 14.75
N ARG A 46 -14.05 11.41 15.91
CA ARG A 46 -13.31 10.15 16.06
C ARG A 46 -14.29 8.99 15.83
N LYS A 47 -14.12 8.24 14.73
CA LYS A 47 -14.59 6.84 14.75
C LYS A 47 -13.84 6.12 15.87
N LYS A 48 -14.53 5.28 16.65
CA LYS A 48 -13.94 4.45 17.72
C LYS A 48 -13.07 3.34 17.10
N LEU A 49 -11.96 3.72 16.48
CA LEU A 49 -10.97 2.81 15.91
C LEU A 49 -9.82 2.65 16.90
N THR A 50 -9.35 1.43 17.07
CA THR A 50 -8.09 1.09 17.75
C THR A 50 -6.89 1.69 17.01
N ARG A 51 -5.70 1.67 17.63
CA ARG A 51 -4.50 2.20 16.96
C ARG A 51 -4.07 1.35 15.77
N GLY A 52 -4.19 0.02 15.85
CA GLY A 52 -3.89 -0.89 14.75
C GLY A 52 -4.81 -0.67 13.55
N GLU A 53 -6.12 -0.57 13.78
CA GLU A 53 -7.10 -0.33 12.71
C GLU A 53 -6.84 1.00 11.98
N ARG A 54 -6.48 2.05 12.72
CA ARG A 54 -6.12 3.34 12.13
C ARG A 54 -4.93 3.21 11.19
N ILE A 55 -3.89 2.46 11.59
CA ILE A 55 -2.70 2.25 10.77
C ILE A 55 -3.08 1.45 9.53
N ARG A 56 -3.78 0.32 9.68
CA ARG A 56 -4.24 -0.53 8.58
C ARG A 56 -5.05 0.25 7.54
N LEU A 57 -6.10 0.95 7.98
CA LEU A 57 -6.97 1.74 7.10
C LEU A 57 -6.23 2.92 6.44
N ALA A 58 -5.25 3.53 7.13
CA ALA A 58 -4.41 4.55 6.54
C ALA A 58 -3.56 3.97 5.40
N LEU A 59 -2.95 2.80 5.58
CA LEU A 59 -2.16 2.13 4.54
C LEU A 59 -3.03 1.73 3.34
N GLU A 60 -4.24 1.23 3.58
CA GLU A 60 -5.23 0.95 2.54
C GLU A 60 -5.62 2.21 1.74
N GLU A 61 -5.96 3.31 2.42
CA GLU A 61 -6.34 4.57 1.75
C GLU A 61 -5.14 5.24 1.04
N LEU A 62 -3.92 5.03 1.55
CA LEU A 62 -2.70 5.51 0.89
C LEU A 62 -2.42 4.73 -0.40
N GLY A 63 -2.80 3.46 -0.46
CA GLY A 63 -2.83 2.66 -1.68
C GLY A 63 -1.73 1.58 -1.77
N PRO A 64 -1.55 0.98 -2.96
CA PRO A 64 -0.84 -0.27 -3.16
C PRO A 64 0.54 -0.42 -2.50
N ILE A 65 1.40 0.60 -2.62
CA ILE A 65 2.76 0.52 -2.08
C ILE A 65 2.77 0.55 -0.55
N PHE A 66 1.82 1.27 0.05
CA PHE A 66 1.66 1.36 1.50
C PHE A 66 1.00 0.09 2.05
N ILE A 67 0.08 -0.54 1.30
CA ILE A 67 -0.42 -1.87 1.60
C ILE A 67 0.73 -2.88 1.59
N LYS A 68 1.56 -2.90 0.54
CA LYS A 68 2.73 -3.81 0.47
C LYS A 68 3.74 -3.54 1.60
N PHE A 69 3.96 -2.28 1.96
CA PHE A 69 4.77 -1.92 3.12
C PHE A 69 4.19 -2.47 4.43
N GLY A 70 2.88 -2.34 4.64
CA GLY A 70 2.18 -2.93 5.78
C GLY A 70 2.29 -4.46 5.81
N GLN A 71 2.18 -5.10 4.64
CA GLN A 71 2.37 -6.55 4.48
C GLN A 71 3.79 -6.97 4.87
N THR A 72 4.83 -6.27 4.41
CA THR A 72 6.22 -6.56 4.80
C THR A 72 6.44 -6.35 6.30
N LEU A 73 5.87 -5.30 6.89
CA LEU A 73 5.95 -5.08 8.33
C LEU A 73 5.21 -6.14 9.15
N SER A 74 4.08 -6.67 8.64
CA SER A 74 3.29 -7.66 9.37
C SER A 74 4.01 -9.00 9.52
N THR A 75 4.97 -9.33 8.64
CA THR A 75 5.79 -10.54 8.79
C THR A 75 6.85 -10.39 9.88
N ARG A 76 7.21 -9.14 10.23
CA ARG A 76 8.16 -8.79 11.29
C ARG A 76 7.45 -8.45 12.60
N ARG A 77 6.68 -9.41 13.14
CA ARG A 77 5.94 -9.22 14.41
C ARG A 77 6.82 -8.87 15.60
N ASP A 78 8.11 -9.24 15.57
CA ASP A 78 9.09 -8.89 16.59
C ASP A 78 9.39 -7.37 16.66
N LEU A 79 9.05 -6.63 15.61
CA LEU A 79 9.24 -5.18 15.51
C LEU A 79 7.99 -4.38 15.90
N LEU A 80 6.86 -5.04 16.12
CA LEU A 80 5.56 -4.40 16.30
C LEU A 80 4.90 -4.82 17.62
N PRO A 81 4.18 -3.92 18.30
CA PRO A 81 3.21 -4.30 19.30
C PRO A 81 2.18 -5.29 18.73
N GLU A 82 1.78 -6.29 19.52
CA GLU A 82 0.87 -7.38 19.12
C GLU A 82 -0.40 -6.86 18.44
N ASP A 83 -1.05 -5.85 19.02
CA ASP A 83 -2.28 -5.25 18.51
C ASP A 83 -2.12 -4.55 17.14
N ILE A 84 -0.91 -4.06 16.83
CA ILE A 84 -0.60 -3.50 15.51
C ILE A 84 -0.27 -4.62 14.53
N GLY A 85 0.49 -5.62 14.97
CA GLY A 85 0.84 -6.78 14.15
C GLY A 85 -0.37 -7.57 13.67
N ASP A 86 -1.37 -7.78 14.55
CA ASP A 86 -2.62 -8.47 14.21
C ASP A 86 -3.46 -7.69 13.20
N GLU A 87 -3.54 -6.37 13.32
CA GLU A 87 -4.25 -5.56 12.34
C GLU A 87 -3.51 -5.52 11.00
N LEU A 88 -2.18 -5.37 10.99
CA LEU A 88 -1.42 -5.41 9.73
C LEU A 88 -1.45 -6.77 9.05
N ALA A 89 -1.61 -7.88 9.79
CA ALA A 89 -1.77 -9.21 9.21
C ALA A 89 -3.02 -9.31 8.32
N LYS A 90 -4.08 -8.54 8.60
CA LYS A 90 -5.28 -8.46 7.75
C LYS A 90 -5.01 -7.83 6.38
N LEU A 91 -3.90 -7.10 6.20
CA LEU A 91 -3.50 -6.61 4.87
C LEU A 91 -3.02 -7.73 3.95
N GLN A 92 -2.73 -8.92 4.49
CA GLN A 92 -2.39 -10.10 3.70
C GLN A 92 -3.63 -10.69 3.02
N ASP A 93 -4.83 -10.37 3.52
CA ASP A 93 -6.09 -10.77 2.91
C ASP A 93 -6.24 -10.11 1.53
N SER A 94 -6.96 -10.78 0.63
CA SER A 94 -7.04 -10.42 -0.79
C SER A 94 -7.45 -8.95 -1.01
N CYS A 95 -6.70 -8.27 -1.88
CA CYS A 95 -7.06 -6.93 -2.31
C CYS A 95 -8.22 -7.01 -3.30
N PRO A 96 -9.09 -5.99 -3.41
CA PRO A 96 -10.12 -5.98 -4.44
C PRO A 96 -9.49 -5.98 -5.84
N ALA A 97 -10.00 -6.84 -6.72
CA ALA A 97 -9.57 -6.88 -8.12
C ALA A 97 -9.87 -5.55 -8.82
N PHE A 98 -9.05 -5.21 -9.82
CA PHE A 98 -9.40 -4.18 -10.78
C PHE A 98 -10.20 -4.82 -11.92
N ASP A 99 -10.78 -3.98 -12.76
CA ASP A 99 -11.69 -4.41 -13.84
C ASP A 99 -11.08 -5.49 -14.73
N SER A 100 -11.77 -6.63 -14.85
CA SER A 100 -11.27 -7.78 -15.60
C SER A 100 -11.23 -7.53 -17.11
N ILE A 101 -12.09 -6.67 -17.64
CA ILE A 101 -12.06 -6.28 -19.06
C ILE A 101 -10.80 -5.46 -19.34
N GLN A 102 -10.47 -4.53 -18.45
CA GLN A 102 -9.19 -3.81 -18.49
C GLN A 102 -8.00 -4.78 -18.38
N ALA A 103 -8.06 -5.78 -17.49
CA ALA A 103 -7.00 -6.78 -17.37
C ALA A 103 -6.80 -7.58 -18.67
N LYS A 104 -7.90 -8.04 -19.29
CA LYS A 104 -7.89 -8.70 -20.60
C LYS A 104 -7.22 -7.80 -21.65
N ALA A 105 -7.68 -6.56 -21.78
CA ALA A 105 -7.11 -5.61 -22.75
C ALA A 105 -5.60 -5.36 -22.52
N MET A 106 -5.14 -5.33 -21.27
CA MET A 106 -3.72 -5.21 -20.95
C MET A 106 -2.91 -6.44 -21.38
N ILE A 107 -3.45 -7.65 -21.23
CA ILE A 107 -2.81 -8.89 -21.71
C ILE A 107 -2.67 -8.82 -23.23
N GLU A 108 -3.78 -8.52 -23.93
CA GLU A 108 -3.82 -8.51 -25.39
C GLU A 108 -2.87 -7.47 -25.98
N ALA A 109 -2.81 -6.28 -25.38
CA ALA A 109 -1.87 -5.23 -25.78
C ALA A 109 -0.40 -5.59 -25.48
N SER A 110 -0.13 -6.37 -24.42
CA SER A 110 1.24 -6.74 -24.04
C SER A 110 1.79 -7.92 -24.82
N LEU A 111 0.91 -8.81 -25.30
CA LEU A 111 1.27 -10.04 -26.01
C LEU A 111 0.93 -10.01 -27.51
N ASP A 112 0.40 -8.89 -28.00
CA ASP A 112 0.05 -8.64 -29.41
C ASP A 112 -0.88 -9.73 -30.00
N GLY A 113 -1.98 -10.01 -29.31
CA GLY A 113 -2.97 -11.01 -29.73
C GLY A 113 -4.17 -11.08 -28.79
N THR A 114 -5.30 -11.61 -29.26
CA THR A 114 -6.47 -11.76 -28.39
C THR A 114 -6.29 -12.90 -27.39
N THR A 115 -7.00 -12.87 -26.25
CA THR A 115 -6.89 -13.96 -25.26
C THR A 115 -7.21 -15.34 -25.84
N GLU A 116 -8.11 -15.40 -26.83
CA GLU A 116 -8.51 -16.62 -27.54
C GLU A 116 -7.42 -17.11 -28.51
N GLN A 117 -6.60 -16.21 -29.05
CA GLN A 117 -5.42 -16.57 -29.85
C GLN A 117 -4.28 -17.06 -28.96
N LEU A 118 -4.12 -16.45 -27.78
CA LEU A 118 -3.02 -16.73 -26.86
C LEU A 118 -3.26 -17.99 -26.01
N PHE A 119 -4.51 -18.29 -25.66
CA PHE A 119 -4.89 -19.36 -24.75
C PHE A 119 -6.07 -20.17 -25.33
N SER A 120 -6.08 -21.48 -25.07
CA SER A 120 -7.23 -22.34 -25.38
C SER A 120 -8.40 -22.10 -24.44
N LYS A 121 -8.12 -21.66 -23.21
CA LYS A 121 -9.10 -21.19 -22.23
C LYS A 121 -8.49 -20.06 -21.41
N PHE A 122 -9.23 -18.98 -21.19
CA PHE A 122 -8.84 -17.89 -20.29
C PHE A 122 -10.00 -17.56 -19.36
N GLU A 123 -9.76 -17.54 -18.04
CA GLU A 123 -10.78 -17.18 -17.06
C GLU A 123 -10.78 -15.67 -16.83
N LEU A 124 -11.92 -15.04 -17.12
CA LEU A 124 -12.07 -13.59 -16.98
C LEU A 124 -12.16 -13.20 -15.50
N GLU A 125 -12.73 -14.04 -14.65
CA GLU A 125 -12.71 -13.81 -13.21
C GLU A 125 -11.30 -14.08 -12.65
N PRO A 126 -10.73 -13.15 -11.87
CA PRO A 126 -9.40 -13.34 -11.30
C PRO A 126 -9.42 -14.45 -10.24
N LEU A 127 -8.44 -15.35 -10.31
CA LEU A 127 -8.17 -16.34 -9.27
C LEU A 127 -7.83 -15.66 -7.93
N ALA A 128 -7.02 -14.60 -8.00
CA ALA A 128 -6.58 -13.85 -6.82
C ALA A 128 -6.21 -12.42 -7.20
N SER A 129 -6.26 -11.52 -6.22
CA SER A 129 -5.78 -10.15 -6.38
C SER A 129 -4.96 -9.69 -5.17
N ALA A 130 -3.84 -9.05 -5.48
CA ALA A 130 -2.87 -8.54 -4.53
C ALA A 130 -2.72 -7.02 -4.70
N SER A 131 -1.89 -6.42 -3.85
CA SER A 131 -1.68 -4.97 -3.82
C SER A 131 -1.16 -4.42 -5.16
N ILE A 132 -0.26 -5.13 -5.85
CA ILE A 132 0.40 -4.65 -7.08
C ILE A 132 -0.12 -5.32 -8.36
N ALA A 133 -0.68 -6.51 -8.27
CA ALA A 133 -1.09 -7.30 -9.43
C ALA A 133 -2.30 -8.16 -9.10
N GLN A 134 -3.02 -8.59 -10.12
CA GLN A 134 -4.00 -9.65 -10.01
C GLN A 134 -3.65 -10.81 -10.93
N VAL A 135 -4.31 -11.93 -10.72
CA VAL A 135 -3.89 -13.22 -11.25
C VAL A 135 -5.11 -13.92 -11.85
N HIS A 136 -4.97 -14.39 -13.09
CA HIS A 136 -6.00 -15.13 -13.82
C HIS A 136 -5.49 -16.52 -14.19
N THR A 137 -6.39 -17.50 -14.26
CA THR A 137 -6.08 -18.84 -14.75
C THR A 137 -6.30 -18.92 -16.25
N ALA A 138 -5.41 -19.61 -16.96
CA ALA A 138 -5.55 -19.89 -18.37
C ALA A 138 -5.00 -21.28 -18.71
N VAL A 139 -5.34 -21.78 -19.89
CA VAL A 139 -4.80 -23.02 -20.46
C VAL A 139 -4.18 -22.68 -21.80
N THR A 140 -2.94 -23.13 -22.05
CA THR A 140 -2.27 -22.91 -23.34
C THR A 140 -2.91 -23.78 -24.44
N HIS A 141 -2.62 -23.49 -25.70
CA HIS A 141 -3.03 -24.38 -26.81
C HIS A 141 -2.32 -25.75 -26.78
N GLN A 142 -1.24 -25.88 -26.01
CA GLN A 142 -0.55 -27.15 -25.78
C GLN A 142 -1.18 -27.97 -24.64
N GLY A 143 -2.15 -27.39 -23.91
CA GLY A 143 -2.85 -28.04 -22.81
C GLY A 143 -2.29 -27.74 -21.41
N ASP A 144 -1.28 -26.88 -21.30
CA ASP A 144 -0.68 -26.55 -20.00
C ASP A 144 -1.56 -25.57 -19.22
N GLU A 145 -1.81 -25.87 -17.94
CA GLU A 145 -2.45 -24.93 -17.02
C GLU A 145 -1.44 -23.87 -16.57
N VAL A 146 -1.76 -22.61 -16.85
CA VAL A 146 -0.89 -21.47 -16.57
C VAL A 146 -1.62 -20.38 -15.78
N VAL A 147 -0.80 -19.56 -15.13
CA VAL A 147 -1.26 -18.45 -14.31
C VAL A 147 -0.76 -17.15 -14.93
N VAL A 148 -1.69 -16.29 -15.36
CA VAL A 148 -1.39 -15.01 -15.99
C VAL A 148 -1.45 -13.92 -14.92
N LYS A 149 -0.31 -13.34 -14.59
CA LYS A 149 -0.20 -12.25 -13.61
C LYS A 149 -0.20 -10.90 -14.32
N ILE A 150 -1.21 -10.09 -14.04
CA ILE A 150 -1.37 -8.75 -14.63
C ILE A 150 -1.08 -7.72 -13.56
N VAL A 151 -0.08 -6.89 -13.84
CA VAL A 151 0.30 -5.76 -13.01
C VAL A 151 -0.81 -4.69 -13.09
N ARG A 152 -1.19 -4.10 -11.94
CA ARG A 152 -2.25 -3.08 -11.89
C ARG A 152 -1.93 -1.90 -12.82
N PRO A 153 -2.96 -1.31 -13.47
CA PRO A 153 -2.77 -0.14 -14.32
C PRO A 153 -2.15 1.02 -13.54
N ASP A 154 -1.27 1.78 -14.22
CA ASP A 154 -0.53 2.93 -13.69
C ASP A 154 0.35 2.67 -12.45
N ILE A 155 0.55 1.41 -12.05
CA ILE A 155 1.24 1.10 -10.81
C ILE A 155 2.68 1.62 -10.79
N GLU A 156 3.40 1.58 -11.92
CA GLU A 156 4.79 2.06 -11.98
C GLU A 156 4.89 3.55 -11.64
N LYS A 157 3.95 4.35 -12.16
CA LYS A 157 3.89 5.79 -11.89
C LYS A 157 3.57 6.06 -10.42
N ILE A 158 2.69 5.23 -9.84
CA ILE A 158 2.31 5.30 -8.42
C ILE A 158 3.51 4.93 -7.55
N ILE A 159 4.17 3.81 -7.84
CA ILE A 159 5.35 3.32 -7.11
C ILE A 159 6.47 4.36 -7.15
N LYS A 160 6.89 4.83 -8.33
CA LYS A 160 7.95 5.84 -8.46
C LYS A 160 7.67 7.11 -7.65
N ARG A 161 6.42 7.59 -7.67
CA ARG A 161 6.01 8.78 -6.91
C ARG A 161 6.00 8.53 -5.41
N ASP A 162 5.44 7.40 -4.99
CA ASP A 162 5.18 7.15 -3.58
C ASP A 162 6.45 6.62 -2.86
N ILE A 163 7.37 5.91 -3.53
CA ILE A 163 8.70 5.54 -2.98
C ILE A 163 9.48 6.79 -2.57
N ALA A 164 9.52 7.82 -3.42
CA ALA A 164 10.21 9.07 -3.09
C ALA A 164 9.65 9.72 -1.80
N LEU A 165 8.33 9.62 -1.60
CA LEU A 165 7.65 10.10 -0.40
C LEU A 165 7.91 9.18 0.80
N MET A 166 7.95 7.87 0.60
CA MET A 166 8.31 6.89 1.64
C MET A 166 9.74 7.11 2.12
N TYR A 167 10.71 7.44 1.26
CA TYR A 167 12.06 7.80 1.69
C TYR A 167 12.09 9.08 2.53
N ILE A 168 11.30 10.09 2.18
CA ILE A 168 11.19 11.32 2.98
C ILE A 168 10.65 11.00 4.38
N LEU A 169 9.60 10.19 4.45
CA LEU A 169 9.02 9.74 5.72
C LEU A 169 9.99 8.84 6.51
N ALA A 170 10.64 7.88 5.86
CA ALA A 170 11.61 6.98 6.46
C ALA A 170 12.81 7.74 7.02
N LYS A 171 13.34 8.74 6.30
CA LYS A 171 14.40 9.63 6.81
C LYS A 171 13.92 10.41 8.04
N PHE A 172 12.68 10.88 8.05
CA PHE A 172 12.12 11.55 9.23
C PHE A 172 12.01 10.60 10.43
N VAL A 173 11.51 9.38 10.21
CA VAL A 173 11.35 8.35 11.25
C VAL A 173 12.70 7.80 11.74
N SER A 174 13.70 7.68 10.87
CA SER A 174 15.06 7.19 11.19
C SER A 174 15.80 8.03 12.23
N LYS A 175 15.39 9.29 12.41
CA LYS A 175 15.94 10.20 13.43
C LYS A 175 15.50 9.84 14.86
N TYR A 176 14.58 8.90 15.03
CA TYR A 176 14.04 8.52 16.33
C TYR A 176 14.65 7.21 16.87
N PRO A 177 14.98 7.12 18.18
CA PRO A 177 15.67 5.96 18.74
C PRO A 177 14.91 4.63 18.56
N MET A 178 13.57 4.66 18.61
CA MET A 178 12.71 3.50 18.43
C MET A 178 12.77 2.91 17.00
N SER A 179 13.20 3.72 16.01
CA SER A 179 13.27 3.32 14.60
C SER A 179 14.50 2.50 14.25
N LYS A 180 15.53 2.45 15.13
CA LYS A 180 16.77 1.71 14.89
C LYS A 180 16.54 0.20 14.72
N LYS A 181 15.49 -0.34 15.33
CA LYS A 181 15.09 -1.75 15.18
C LYS A 181 14.37 -2.03 13.85
N VAL A 182 13.65 -1.03 13.32
CA VAL A 182 12.81 -1.17 12.12
C VAL A 182 13.58 -0.84 10.84
N ARG A 183 14.63 0.00 10.92
CA ARG A 183 15.46 0.41 9.75
C ARG A 183 14.61 0.81 8.53
N PRO A 184 13.73 1.81 8.69
CA PRO A 184 12.69 2.12 7.71
C PRO A 184 13.22 2.46 6.31
N THR A 185 14.43 2.98 6.18
CA THR A 185 15.06 3.26 4.88
C THR A 185 15.51 2.00 4.15
N GLU A 186 15.94 0.97 4.88
CA GLU A 186 16.31 -0.34 4.29
C GLU A 186 15.05 -1.04 3.79
N ILE A 187 13.96 -1.00 4.57
CA ILE A 187 12.66 -1.52 4.14
C ILE A 187 12.19 -0.81 2.86
N VAL A 188 12.31 0.51 2.76
CA VAL A 188 11.92 1.24 1.53
C VAL A 188 12.78 0.85 0.32
N ALA A 189 14.08 0.58 0.52
CA ALA A 189 14.98 0.17 -0.55
C ALA A 189 14.62 -1.20 -1.16
N GLU A 190 14.02 -2.11 -0.39
CA GLU A 190 13.50 -3.39 -0.90
C GLU A 190 12.39 -3.20 -1.96
N PHE A 191 11.78 -2.01 -2.05
CA PHE A 191 10.73 -1.72 -3.02
C PHE A 191 11.24 -1.07 -4.32
N GLU A 192 12.54 -0.75 -4.42
CA GLU A 192 13.14 -0.22 -5.66
C GLU A 192 13.64 -1.32 -6.62
N GLY A 193 13.68 -2.57 -6.15
CA GLY A 193 14.13 -3.76 -6.92
C GLY A 193 13.04 -4.43 -7.74
#